data_AF-A0A0A7DSD0-F1
#
_entry.id   AF-A0A0A7DSD0-F1
#
_cell.length_a   1.000
_cell.length_b   1.000
_cell.length_c   1.000
_cell.angle_alpha   90.00
_cell.angle_beta   90.00
_cell.angle_gamma   90.00
#
_symmetry.space_group_name_H-M   'P 1'
#
loop_
_entity.id
_entity.type
_entity.pdbx_description
1 polymer ?
#
loop_
_entity_poly.entity_id
_entity_poly.type
_entity_poly.pdbx_seq_one_letter_code
_entity_poly.pdbx_strand_id
1 'polypeptide(L)'
;VQAFFRQGGRGANVTTPFKEPAWHMADQLTDRARQAGAVNTLSWQNGILLGDNTDGVGLVSDLTRLAMLAPGRRILLLGAGGAARGVILPLLQQQCRIVLANRTPARAQALAAAFQTQGVIEALPYSMLVEREFDLIINATASGLQGEVP
;
A
#
# COMPACT_ATOMS: atom_id res chain seq x y z
N VAL A 1 -16.79 -14.89 -8.00
CA VAL A 1 -17.32 -13.51 -8.15
C VAL A 1 -18.35 -13.37 -9.28
N GLN A 2 -18.21 -14.05 -10.42
CA GLN A 2 -19.11 -13.86 -11.57
C GLN A 2 -20.59 -14.10 -11.25
N ALA A 3 -20.92 -15.13 -10.46
CA ALA A 3 -22.30 -15.41 -10.05
C ALA A 3 -22.95 -14.22 -9.30
N PHE A 4 -22.20 -13.56 -8.41
CA PHE A 4 -22.65 -12.38 -7.68
C PHE A 4 -23.02 -11.22 -8.63
N PHE A 5 -22.16 -10.94 -9.62
CA PHE A 5 -22.43 -9.88 -10.60
C PHE A 5 -23.57 -10.26 -11.57
N ARG A 6 -23.69 -11.53 -11.97
CA ARG A 6 -24.82 -12.02 -12.78
C ARG A 6 -26.17 -11.91 -12.06
N GLN A 7 -26.16 -11.92 -10.73
CA GLN A 7 -27.35 -11.76 -9.90
C GLN A 7 -27.68 -10.28 -9.59
N GLY A 8 -27.01 -9.32 -10.23
CA GLY A 8 -27.26 -7.88 -10.05
C GLY A 8 -26.39 -7.21 -8.98
N GLY A 9 -25.39 -7.90 -8.44
CA GLY A 9 -24.37 -7.27 -7.60
C GLY A 9 -23.66 -6.14 -8.36
N ARG A 10 -23.40 -5.00 -7.68
CA ARG A 10 -22.78 -3.81 -8.30
C ARG A 10 -21.33 -3.56 -7.87
N GLY A 11 -20.91 -4.13 -6.76
CA GLY A 11 -19.56 -4.01 -6.25
C GLY A 11 -19.34 -4.93 -5.07
N ALA A 12 -18.07 -5.14 -4.71
CA ALA A 12 -17.67 -6.00 -3.60
C ALA A 12 -16.38 -5.48 -2.98
N ASN A 13 -16.27 -5.57 -1.66
CA ASN A 13 -14.98 -5.44 -1.00
C ASN A 13 -14.29 -6.80 -0.91
N VAL A 14 -12.97 -6.78 -1.05
CA VAL A 14 -12.10 -7.95 -1.04
C VAL A 14 -11.09 -7.77 0.09
N THR A 15 -10.98 -8.79 0.94
CA THR A 15 -10.01 -8.82 2.03
C THR A 15 -9.03 -9.98 1.87
N THR A 16 -8.05 -10.08 2.77
CA THR A 16 -7.10 -11.19 2.81
C THR A 16 -7.82 -12.55 2.88
N PRO A 17 -7.36 -13.58 2.15
CA PRO A 17 -6.15 -13.62 1.31
C PRO A 17 -6.39 -13.26 -0.18
N PHE A 18 -7.55 -12.70 -0.55
CA PHE A 18 -8.01 -12.67 -1.95
C PHE A 18 -7.67 -11.41 -2.74
N LYS A 19 -6.91 -10.45 -2.18
CA LYS A 19 -6.64 -9.17 -2.84
C LYS A 19 -5.80 -9.30 -4.13
N GLU A 20 -4.82 -10.19 -4.16
CA GLU A 20 -4.01 -10.48 -5.35
C GLU A 20 -4.81 -11.30 -6.40
N PRO A 21 -5.53 -12.37 -6.03
CA PRO A 21 -6.47 -13.01 -6.95
C PRO A 21 -7.49 -12.05 -7.56
N ALA A 22 -8.01 -11.10 -6.78
CA ALA A 22 -8.93 -10.09 -7.28
C ALA A 22 -8.27 -9.11 -8.26
N TRP A 23 -6.98 -8.82 -8.08
CA TRP A 23 -6.18 -8.02 -9.00
C TRP A 23 -6.04 -8.70 -10.36
N HIS A 24 -5.73 -10.00 -10.38
CA HIS A 24 -5.64 -10.77 -11.62
C HIS A 24 -6.98 -10.99 -12.32
N MET A 25 -8.07 -11.00 -11.56
CA MET A 25 -9.43 -11.24 -12.07
C MET A 25 -10.07 -9.98 -12.68
N ALA A 26 -9.63 -8.78 -12.29
CA ALA A 26 -10.24 -7.54 -12.77
C ALA A 26 -9.95 -7.32 -14.26
N ASP A 27 -10.97 -6.93 -15.03
CA ASP A 27 -10.83 -6.61 -16.45
C ASP A 27 -10.04 -5.31 -16.65
N GLN A 28 -10.24 -4.37 -15.73
CA GLN A 28 -9.51 -3.10 -15.68
C GLN A 28 -9.05 -2.81 -14.26
N LEU A 29 -7.95 -2.11 -14.15
CA LEU A 29 -7.36 -1.70 -12.87
C LEU A 29 -7.14 -0.20 -12.88
N THR A 30 -7.51 0.46 -11.79
CA THR A 30 -7.08 1.84 -11.50
C THR A 30 -5.56 1.90 -11.33
N ASP A 31 -4.94 3.06 -11.54
CA ASP A 31 -3.49 3.21 -11.40
C ASP A 31 -3.00 2.80 -10.01
N ARG A 32 -3.75 3.16 -8.96
CA ARG A 32 -3.45 2.77 -7.58
C ARG A 32 -3.55 1.26 -7.36
N ALA A 33 -4.51 0.56 -7.98
CA ALA A 33 -4.58 -0.89 -7.91
C ALA A 33 -3.44 -1.57 -8.67
N ARG A 34 -3.08 -1.07 -9.87
CA ARG A 34 -1.92 -1.55 -10.64
C ARG A 34 -0.64 -1.44 -9.84
N GLN A 35 -0.40 -0.27 -9.26
CA GLN A 35 0.81 -0.01 -8.48
C GLN A 35 0.87 -0.84 -7.20
N ALA A 36 -0.27 -1.02 -6.51
CA ALA A 36 -0.39 -1.83 -5.30
C ALA A 36 -0.19 -3.34 -5.57
N GLY A 37 -0.49 -3.81 -6.78
CA GLY A 37 -0.53 -5.25 -7.09
C GLY A 37 -1.64 -5.99 -6.32
N ALA A 38 -2.69 -5.26 -5.91
CA ALA A 38 -3.75 -5.78 -5.06
C ALA A 38 -5.05 -5.00 -5.27
N VAL A 39 -6.19 -5.68 -5.21
CA VAL A 39 -7.53 -5.08 -5.28
C VAL A 39 -8.29 -5.38 -3.99
N ASN A 40 -8.80 -4.34 -3.33
CA ASN A 40 -9.69 -4.46 -2.16
C ASN A 40 -11.13 -4.02 -2.46
N THR A 41 -11.37 -3.44 -3.64
CA THR A 41 -12.66 -2.88 -4.05
C THR A 41 -12.91 -3.23 -5.51
N LEU A 42 -14.01 -3.91 -5.78
CA LEU A 42 -14.48 -4.25 -7.11
C LEU A 42 -15.75 -3.48 -7.43
N SER A 43 -15.86 -2.96 -8.65
CA SER A 43 -17.05 -2.29 -9.16
C SER A 43 -17.42 -2.86 -10.52
N TRP A 44 -18.69 -3.18 -10.71
CA TRP A 44 -19.22 -3.56 -12.02
C TRP A 44 -19.71 -2.31 -12.76
N GLN A 45 -19.11 -2.01 -13.91
CA GLN A 45 -19.41 -0.83 -14.70
C GLN A 45 -19.61 -1.22 -16.16
N ASN A 46 -20.86 -1.20 -16.64
CA ASN A 46 -21.21 -1.44 -18.04
C ASN A 46 -20.60 -2.72 -18.64
N GLY A 47 -20.60 -3.81 -17.87
CA GLY A 47 -20.04 -5.10 -18.32
C GLY A 47 -18.55 -5.30 -18.02
N ILE A 48 -17.90 -4.32 -17.41
CA ILE A 48 -16.47 -4.35 -17.07
C ILE A 48 -16.33 -4.45 -15.56
N LEU A 49 -15.51 -5.40 -15.10
CA LEU A 49 -15.10 -5.51 -13.70
C LEU A 49 -13.89 -4.62 -13.43
N LEU A 50 -14.13 -3.46 -12.84
CA LEU A 50 -13.08 -2.54 -12.41
C LEU A 50 -12.55 -2.94 -11.03
N GLY A 51 -11.25 -3.17 -10.94
CA GLY A 51 -10.51 -3.40 -9.70
C GLY A 51 -9.85 -2.13 -9.21
N ASP A 52 -10.02 -1.86 -7.92
CA ASP A 52 -9.52 -0.69 -7.25
C ASP A 52 -8.89 -1.03 -5.88
N ASN A 53 -7.99 -0.16 -5.40
CA ASN A 53 -7.35 -0.28 -4.11
C ASN A 53 -7.53 0.99 -3.29
N THR A 54 -8.36 0.92 -2.27
CA THR A 54 -8.71 2.04 -1.40
C THR A 54 -7.96 2.05 -0.06
N ASP A 55 -7.20 0.99 0.26
CA ASP A 55 -6.47 0.92 1.54
C ASP A 55 -5.43 2.05 1.64
N GLY A 56 -4.67 2.26 0.57
CA GLY A 56 -3.58 3.25 0.53
C GLY A 56 -4.06 4.68 0.73
N VAL A 57 -5.09 5.09 -0.03
CA VAL A 57 -5.71 6.41 0.11
C VAL A 57 -6.43 6.54 1.45
N GLY A 58 -7.03 5.46 1.96
CA GLY A 58 -7.71 5.45 3.25
C GLY A 58 -6.74 5.77 4.39
N LEU A 59 -5.57 5.12 4.42
CA LEU A 59 -4.54 5.40 5.41
C LEU A 59 -4.07 6.86 5.34
N VAL A 60 -3.73 7.36 4.15
CA VAL A 60 -3.26 8.74 4.02
C VAL A 60 -4.34 9.75 4.39
N SER A 61 -5.60 9.50 4.04
CA SER A 61 -6.72 10.35 4.45
C SER A 61 -6.84 10.42 5.98
N ASP A 62 -6.68 9.29 6.66
CA ASP A 62 -6.76 9.24 8.12
C ASP A 62 -5.56 9.92 8.79
N LEU A 63 -4.34 9.69 8.32
CA LEU A 63 -3.13 10.35 8.82
C LEU A 63 -3.17 11.88 8.59
N THR A 64 -3.70 12.33 7.46
CA THR A 64 -3.93 13.76 7.21
C THR A 64 -4.96 14.34 8.17
N ARG A 65 -6.09 13.63 8.38
CA ARG A 65 -7.12 14.02 9.36
C ARG A 65 -6.57 14.15 10.78
N LEU A 66 -5.61 13.29 11.14
CA LEU A 66 -4.91 13.31 12.42
C LEU A 66 -3.74 14.33 12.49
N ALA A 67 -3.54 15.14 11.44
CA ALA A 67 -2.43 16.09 11.31
C ALA A 67 -1.02 15.44 11.44
N MET A 68 -0.91 14.16 11.12
CA MET A 68 0.34 13.38 11.17
C MET A 68 1.18 13.49 9.89
N LEU A 69 0.61 13.99 8.79
CA LEU A 69 1.33 14.22 7.53
C LEU A 69 1.58 15.71 7.29
N ALA A 70 2.75 16.01 6.76
CA ALA A 70 3.16 17.35 6.35
C ALA A 70 4.35 17.23 5.38
N PRO A 71 4.52 18.17 4.44
CA PRO A 71 5.67 18.19 3.55
C PRO A 71 6.99 18.11 4.31
N GLY A 72 7.90 17.26 3.86
CA GLY A 72 9.22 17.07 4.45
C GLY A 72 9.29 16.10 5.63
N ARG A 73 8.16 15.65 6.21
CA ARG A 73 8.16 14.65 7.28
C ARG A 73 8.86 13.36 6.86
N ARG A 74 9.67 12.82 7.76
CA ARG A 74 10.44 11.58 7.63
C ARG A 74 9.59 10.42 8.14
N ILE A 75 9.15 9.57 7.22
CA ILE A 75 8.32 8.41 7.53
C ILE A 75 9.17 7.14 7.42
N LEU A 76 9.21 6.37 8.50
CA LEU A 76 9.66 4.97 8.45
C LEU A 76 8.48 4.08 8.10
N LEU A 77 8.56 3.36 6.99
CA LEU A 77 7.57 2.39 6.57
C LEU A 77 8.17 0.97 6.72
N LEU A 78 7.64 0.22 7.69
CA LEU A 78 8.04 -1.15 7.96
C LEU A 78 7.22 -2.12 7.10
N GLY A 79 7.90 -2.95 6.34
CA GLY A 79 7.32 -3.93 5.44
C GLY A 79 7.43 -3.53 3.97
N ALA A 80 7.48 -4.55 3.11
CA ALA A 80 7.53 -4.40 1.65
C ALA A 80 6.45 -5.26 0.93
N GLY A 81 5.30 -5.46 1.59
CA GLY A 81 4.15 -6.18 1.05
C GLY A 81 3.16 -5.27 0.31
N GLY A 82 1.99 -5.83 -0.07
CA GLY A 82 0.96 -5.08 -0.81
C GLY A 82 0.43 -3.85 -0.08
N ALA A 83 0.30 -3.89 1.26
CA ALA A 83 -0.09 -2.74 2.07
C ALA A 83 0.95 -1.60 1.98
N ALA A 84 2.23 -1.91 2.20
CA ALA A 84 3.32 -0.95 2.07
C ALA A 84 3.36 -0.34 0.65
N ARG A 85 3.28 -1.17 -0.38
CA ARG A 85 3.25 -0.76 -1.78
C ARG A 85 2.08 0.19 -2.09
N GLY A 86 0.89 -0.09 -1.55
CA GLY A 86 -0.30 0.74 -1.77
C GLY A 86 -0.25 2.12 -1.12
N VAL A 87 0.53 2.30 -0.05
CA VAL A 87 0.60 3.59 0.70
C VAL A 87 1.75 4.49 0.24
N ILE A 88 2.79 3.95 -0.43
CA ILE A 88 3.97 4.72 -0.83
C ILE A 88 3.60 5.91 -1.73
N LEU A 89 2.90 5.69 -2.85
CA LEU A 89 2.58 6.79 -3.75
C LEU A 89 1.73 7.87 -3.06
N PRO A 90 0.63 7.54 -2.36
CA PRO A 90 -0.12 8.52 -1.57
C PRO A 90 0.74 9.33 -0.59
N LEU A 91 1.70 8.71 0.10
CA LEU A 91 2.59 9.41 1.03
C LEU A 91 3.59 10.32 0.31
N LEU A 92 4.16 9.88 -0.83
CA LEU A 92 5.04 10.72 -1.65
C LEU A 92 4.30 11.92 -2.23
N GLN A 93 3.01 11.77 -2.59
CA GLN A 93 2.16 12.88 -3.02
C GLN A 93 1.90 13.93 -1.92
N GLN A 94 1.99 13.54 -0.65
CA GLN A 94 2.01 14.47 0.49
C GLN A 94 3.41 15.07 0.75
N GLN A 95 4.36 14.90 -0.18
CA GLN A 95 5.73 15.41 -0.13
C GLN A 95 6.50 14.91 1.11
N CYS A 96 6.12 13.76 1.65
CA CYS A 96 6.83 13.09 2.73
C CYS A 96 8.08 12.38 2.18
N ARG A 97 9.08 12.20 3.03
CA ARG A 97 10.30 11.42 2.73
C ARG A 97 10.14 10.04 3.34
N ILE A 98 10.31 8.98 2.55
CA ILE A 98 10.05 7.60 3.00
C ILE A 98 11.37 6.85 3.16
N VAL A 99 11.54 6.19 4.30
CA VAL A 99 12.55 5.16 4.50
C VAL A 99 11.82 3.83 4.63
N LEU A 100 12.12 2.89 3.73
CA LEU A 100 11.61 1.53 3.77
C LEU A 100 12.57 0.63 4.54
N ALA A 101 12.03 -0.17 5.45
CA ALA A 101 12.74 -1.26 6.08
C ALA A 101 11.90 -2.54 6.03
N ASN A 102 12.55 -3.67 5.82
CA ASN A 102 11.87 -4.96 5.74
C ASN A 102 12.83 -6.09 6.12
N ARG A 103 12.30 -7.15 6.76
CA ARG A 103 13.07 -8.35 7.14
C ARG A 103 13.89 -8.94 5.98
N THR A 104 13.35 -8.85 4.76
CA THR A 104 14.08 -9.19 3.53
C THR A 104 14.49 -7.89 2.83
N PRO A 105 15.75 -7.42 2.95
CA PRO A 105 16.19 -6.12 2.43
C PRO A 105 15.97 -5.93 0.93
N ALA A 106 16.21 -6.99 0.14
CA ALA A 106 16.02 -6.96 -1.31
C ALA A 106 14.60 -6.55 -1.74
N ARG A 107 13.57 -6.90 -0.96
CA ARG A 107 12.18 -6.50 -1.24
C ARG A 107 11.98 -4.99 -1.03
N ALA A 108 12.56 -4.43 0.04
CA ALA A 108 12.50 -3.00 0.30
C ALA A 108 13.27 -2.21 -0.77
N GLN A 109 14.45 -2.68 -1.17
CA GLN A 109 15.26 -2.07 -2.23
C GLN A 109 14.55 -2.04 -3.58
N ALA A 110 13.99 -3.18 -4.01
CA ALA A 110 13.23 -3.26 -5.25
C ALA A 110 11.99 -2.33 -5.22
N LEU A 111 11.33 -2.24 -4.06
CA LEU A 111 10.18 -1.37 -3.89
C LEU A 111 10.58 0.11 -3.91
N ALA A 112 11.65 0.50 -3.20
CA ALA A 112 12.17 1.87 -3.24
C ALA A 112 12.52 2.27 -4.68
N ALA A 113 13.28 1.42 -5.39
CA ALA A 113 13.67 1.67 -6.79
C ALA A 113 12.46 1.89 -7.71
N ALA A 114 11.38 1.14 -7.53
CA ALA A 114 10.15 1.29 -8.31
C ALA A 114 9.45 2.65 -8.08
N PHE A 115 9.71 3.31 -6.95
CA PHE A 115 9.09 4.57 -6.54
C PHE A 115 10.06 5.78 -6.50
N GLN A 116 11.32 5.60 -6.94
CA GLN A 116 12.35 6.65 -6.87
C GLN A 116 12.04 7.88 -7.73
N THR A 117 11.27 7.75 -8.81
CA THR A 117 10.95 8.88 -9.69
C THR A 117 9.74 9.69 -9.22
N GLN A 118 9.01 9.20 -8.22
CA GLN A 118 7.78 9.79 -7.69
C GLN A 118 8.02 10.63 -6.43
N GLY A 119 9.22 10.58 -5.84
CA GLY A 119 9.58 11.38 -4.67
C GLY A 119 10.82 10.87 -3.93
N VAL A 120 11.00 11.33 -2.69
CA VAL A 120 12.17 10.96 -1.86
C VAL A 120 11.88 9.65 -1.14
N ILE A 121 12.48 8.56 -1.63
CA ILE A 121 12.37 7.24 -1.02
C ILE A 121 13.72 6.51 -1.03
N GLU A 122 14.06 5.89 0.10
CA GLU A 122 15.22 5.00 0.23
C GLU A 122 14.86 3.71 0.96
N ALA A 123 15.70 2.68 0.82
CA ALA A 123 15.58 1.44 1.55
C ALA A 123 16.81 1.21 2.43
N LEU A 124 16.59 0.95 3.71
CA LEU A 124 17.66 0.71 4.68
C LEU A 124 17.44 -0.62 5.41
N PRO A 125 18.52 -1.34 5.77
CA PRO A 125 18.41 -2.46 6.69
C PRO A 125 18.09 -1.95 8.10
N TYR A 126 17.46 -2.80 8.93
CA TYR A 126 17.09 -2.46 10.30
C TYR A 126 18.27 -1.95 11.15
N SER A 127 19.47 -2.48 10.94
CA SER A 127 20.68 -2.07 11.67
C SER A 127 21.03 -0.59 11.47
N MET A 128 20.63 0.01 10.34
CA MET A 128 20.91 1.40 10.00
C MET A 128 19.81 2.36 10.47
N LEU A 129 18.76 1.86 11.15
CA LEU A 129 17.66 2.69 11.65
C LEU A 129 17.92 3.27 13.05
N VAL A 130 18.80 2.66 13.84
CA VAL A 130 19.02 3.02 15.25
C VAL A 130 19.50 4.46 15.43
N GLU A 131 20.26 4.96 14.46
CA GLU A 131 20.81 6.33 14.46
C GLU A 131 19.95 7.31 13.68
N ARG A 132 18.74 6.89 13.27
CA ARG A 132 17.84 7.70 12.43
C ARG A 132 16.65 8.15 13.24
N GLU A 133 16.26 9.39 13.01
CA GLU A 133 15.03 9.95 13.55
C GLU A 133 13.92 9.93 12.51
N PHE A 134 12.70 9.65 12.97
CA PHE A 134 11.49 9.63 12.16
C PHE A 134 10.39 10.41 12.86
N ASP A 135 9.61 11.13 12.07
CA ASP A 135 8.47 11.90 12.58
C ASP A 135 7.21 11.01 12.66
N LEU A 136 7.17 9.92 11.89
CA LEU A 136 6.11 8.92 11.88
C LEU A 136 6.68 7.54 11.53
N ILE A 137 6.22 6.51 12.25
CA ILE A 137 6.52 5.10 11.95
C ILE A 137 5.20 4.42 11.57
N ILE A 138 5.16 3.79 10.39
CA ILE A 138 4.02 3.03 9.88
C ILE A 138 4.41 1.55 9.82
N ASN A 139 3.73 0.72 10.60
CA ASN A 139 3.88 -0.73 10.49
C ASN A 139 2.92 -1.30 9.45
N ALA A 140 3.45 -1.72 8.31
CA ALA A 140 2.74 -2.39 7.22
C ALA A 140 3.19 -3.85 7.03
N THR A 141 3.75 -4.46 8.09
CA THR A 141 4.09 -5.90 8.12
C THR A 141 2.89 -6.76 8.56
N ALA A 142 2.95 -8.05 8.25
CA ALA A 142 1.94 -9.02 8.69
C ALA A 142 2.28 -9.70 10.04
N SER A 143 3.39 -9.34 10.69
CA SER A 143 3.90 -10.02 11.90
C SER A 143 2.92 -9.96 13.08
N GLY A 144 2.21 -8.83 13.23
CA GLY A 144 1.22 -8.65 14.29
C GLY A 144 0.03 -9.63 14.22
N LEU A 145 -0.26 -10.22 13.06
CA LEU A 145 -1.31 -11.24 12.92
C LEU A 145 -0.90 -12.61 13.50
N GLN A 146 0.38 -12.82 13.73
CA GLN A 146 0.95 -14.04 14.32
C GLN A 146 1.47 -13.81 15.75
N GLY A 147 1.23 -12.62 16.32
CA GLY A 147 1.76 -12.24 17.63
C GLY A 147 3.26 -11.91 17.63
N GLU A 148 3.88 -11.76 16.46
CA GLU A 148 5.29 -11.40 16.33
C GLU A 148 5.47 -9.88 16.29
N VAL A 149 6.56 -9.39 16.89
CA VAL A 149 6.98 -7.98 16.82
C VAL A 149 7.86 -7.80 15.57
N PRO A 150 7.65 -6.75 14.73
CA PRO A 150 8.38 -6.53 13.48
C PRO A 150 9.89 -6.25 13.61
#